data_AF-A0AAN8EPY0-F1
#
_entry.id   AF-A0AAN8EPY0-F1
#
_cell.length_a   1.000
_cell.length_b   1.000
_cell.length_c   1.000
_cell.angle_alpha   90.00
_cell.angle_beta   90.00
_cell.angle_gamma   90.00
#
_symmetry.space_group_name_H-M   'P 1'
#
loop_
_entity.id
_entity.type
_entity.pdbx_description
1 polymer ?
#
loop_
_entity_poly.entity_id
_entity_poly.type
_entity_poly.pdbx_seq_one_letter_code
_entity_poly.pdbx_strand_id
1 'polypeptide(L)'
;MADSGDQGGSVSEPLDLVRLSLDEIVFVKLRGDRELKGRLHAYDSHCNLVLGEVEETIFTIEEDDDGQETVKTTKKQSEMLFVRGDSVVLISPQPPS
;
A
#
# COMPACT_ATOMS: atom_id res chain seq x y z
N MET A 1 -2.89 5.36 37.78
CA MET A 1 -2.06 4.16 37.60
C MET A 1 -1.90 3.96 36.11
N ALA A 2 -0.67 3.96 35.61
CA ALA A 2 -0.38 3.66 34.22
C ALA A 2 -0.52 2.16 34.05
N ASP A 3 -1.61 1.71 33.42
CA ASP A 3 -1.76 0.31 33.08
C ASP A 3 -0.83 -0.02 31.93
N SER A 4 0.25 -0.70 32.28
CA SER A 4 1.22 -1.29 31.36
C SER A 4 0.65 -2.63 30.93
N GLY A 5 -0.29 -2.59 29.98
CA GLY A 5 -0.89 -3.78 29.38
C GLY A 5 -0.08 -4.23 28.17
N ASP A 6 0.80 -5.20 28.40
CA ASP A 6 1.27 -6.12 27.36
C ASP A 6 0.05 -6.80 26.70
N GLN A 7 -0.41 -6.28 25.56
CA GLN A 7 -1.41 -6.93 24.72
C GLN A 7 -0.72 -7.62 23.54
N GLY A 8 0.10 -8.62 23.85
CA GLY A 8 0.53 -9.62 22.88
C GLY A 8 -0.65 -10.49 22.47
N GLY A 9 -1.28 -10.18 21.32
CA GLY A 9 -1.95 -11.20 20.50
C GLY A 9 -3.43 -11.02 20.15
N SER A 10 -4.14 -10.02 20.67
CA SER A 10 -5.54 -9.78 20.24
C SER A 10 -5.60 -8.62 19.25
N VAL A 11 -6.00 -8.92 18.01
CA VAL A 11 -6.39 -7.90 17.02
C VAL A 11 -7.65 -7.21 17.55
N SER A 12 -7.51 -5.97 18.00
CA SER A 12 -8.60 -5.21 18.60
C SER A 12 -9.09 -4.08 17.70
N GLU A 13 -8.17 -3.50 16.93
CA GLU A 13 -8.42 -2.42 15.99
C GLU A 13 -7.98 -2.79 14.57
N PRO A 14 -8.58 -2.19 13.52
CA PRO A 14 -8.19 -2.47 12.13
C PRO A 14 -6.70 -2.22 11.85
N LEU A 15 -6.10 -1.21 12.51
CA LEU A 15 -4.67 -0.90 12.37
C LEU A 15 -3.76 -1.94 13.03
N ASP A 16 -4.26 -2.75 13.95
CA ASP A 16 -3.50 -3.86 14.53
C ASP A 16 -3.21 -4.93 13.46
N LEU A 17 -4.10 -5.12 12.48
CA LEU A 17 -3.85 -6.01 11.35
C LEU A 17 -2.71 -5.51 10.47
N VAL A 18 -2.66 -4.19 10.22
CA VAL A 18 -1.57 -3.57 9.44
C VAL A 18 -0.23 -3.72 10.18
N ARG A 19 -0.25 -3.66 11.51
CA ARG A 19 0.93 -3.91 12.35
C ARG A 19 1.53 -5.30 12.13
N LEU A 20 0.69 -6.31 11.94
CA LEU A 20 1.13 -7.68 11.69
C LEU A 20 1.82 -7.84 10.33
N SER A 21 1.61 -6.90 9.41
CA SER A 21 2.24 -6.89 8.07
C SER A 21 3.52 -6.05 8.00
N LEU A 22 4.05 -5.58 9.13
CA LEU A 22 5.36 -4.91 9.16
C LEU A 22 6.47 -5.87 8.70
N ASP A 23 7.37 -5.36 7.86
CA ASP A 23 8.42 -6.12 7.18
C ASP A 23 7.90 -7.21 6.21
N GLU A 24 6.61 -7.20 5.88
CA GLU A 24 6.02 -8.04 4.84
C GLU A 24 5.73 -7.23 3.56
N ILE A 25 5.50 -7.95 2.46
CA ILE A 25 5.03 -7.33 1.22
C ILE A 25 3.54 -7.05 1.32
N VAL A 26 3.16 -5.80 1.04
CA VAL A 26 1.77 -5.36 1.00
C VAL A 26 1.41 -4.88 -0.40
N PHE A 27 0.13 -5.05 -0.74
CA PHE A 27 -0.51 -4.40 -1.87
C PHE A 27 -1.28 -3.18 -1.37
N VAL A 28 -1.10 -2.04 -2.03
CA VAL A 28 -1.76 -0.78 -1.68
C VAL A 28 -2.45 -0.21 -2.91
N LYS A 29 -3.78 -0.03 -2.86
CA LYS A 29 -4.51 0.72 -3.88
C LYS A 29 -4.53 2.19 -3.49
N LEU A 30 -4.12 3.04 -4.42
CA LEU A 30 -4.21 4.50 -4.29
C LEU A 30 -5.35 5.04 -5.15
N ARG A 31 -5.80 6.25 -4.82
CA ARG A 31 -6.66 7.05 -5.70
C ARG A 31 -5.95 7.34 -7.03
N GLY A 32 -6.74 7.49 -8.09
CA GLY A 32 -6.24 7.85 -9.43
C GLY A 32 -5.57 6.68 -10.14
N ASP A 33 -6.16 5.48 -10.06
CA ASP A 33 -5.75 4.29 -10.81
C ASP A 33 -4.26 3.95 -10.67
N ARG A 34 -3.81 3.98 -9.41
CA ARG A 34 -2.44 3.63 -9.02
C ARG A 34 -2.44 2.52 -8.01
N GLU A 35 -1.49 1.61 -8.16
CA GLU A 35 -1.28 0.47 -7.28
C GLU A 35 0.19 0.42 -6.89
N LEU A 36 0.46 0.08 -5.64
CA LEU A 36 1.81 -0.16 -5.13
C LEU A 36 1.91 -1.59 -4.61
N LYS A 37 3.04 -2.23 -4.87
CA LYS A 37 3.47 -3.45 -4.20
C LYS A 37 4.86 -3.18 -3.61
N GLY A 38 5.03 -3.39 -2.31
CA GLY A 38 6.30 -3.15 -1.65
C GLY A 38 6.33 -3.63 -0.21
N ARG A 39 7.51 -3.61 0.40
CA ARG A 39 7.73 -4.00 1.80
C ARG A 39 7.28 -2.89 2.73
N LEU A 40 6.42 -3.18 3.70
CA LEU A 40 5.93 -2.19 4.66
C LEU A 40 6.95 -1.98 5.79
N HIS A 41 7.60 -0.82 5.82
CA HIS A 41 8.56 -0.48 6.89
C HIS A 41 7.90 0.25 8.06
N ALA A 42 6.95 1.15 7.78
CA ALA A 42 6.28 1.93 8.81
C ALA A 42 4.90 2.43 8.34
N TYR A 43 4.03 2.70 9.31
CA TYR A 43 2.75 3.35 9.11
C TYR A 43 2.36 4.21 10.33
N ASP A 44 1.36 5.06 10.18
CA ASP A 44 0.75 5.82 11.27
C ASP A 44 -0.79 5.78 11.24
N SER A 45 -1.44 6.50 12.17
CA SER A 45 -2.90 6.57 12.29
C SER A 45 -3.60 7.28 11.12
N HIS A 46 -2.86 8.03 10.30
CA HIS A 46 -3.37 8.65 9.09
C HIS A 46 -3.26 7.72 7.87
N CYS A 47 -2.71 6.52 8.04
CA CYS A 47 -2.34 5.61 6.97
C CYS A 47 -1.26 6.18 6.04
N ASN A 48 -0.40 7.09 6.53
CA ASN A 48 0.86 7.37 5.84
C ASN A 48 1.71 6.10 5.89
N LEU A 49 2.43 5.78 4.82
CA LEU A 49 3.23 4.55 4.71
C LEU A 49 4.67 4.88 4.31
N VAL A 50 5.61 4.10 4.83
CA VAL A 50 6.97 4.00 4.30
C VAL A 50 7.12 2.61 3.71
N LEU A 51 7.31 2.55 2.39
CA LEU A 51 7.47 1.30 1.65
C LEU A 51 8.89 1.19 1.08
N GLY A 52 9.43 -0.02 1.05
CA GLY A 52 10.71 -0.36 0.44
C GLY A 52 10.52 -1.32 -0.74
N GLU A 53 11.48 -1.34 -1.67
CA GLU A 53 11.47 -2.22 -2.86
C GLU A 53 10.13 -2.15 -3.61
N VAL A 54 9.71 -0.93 -3.92
CA VAL A 54 8.34 -0.64 -4.37
C VAL A 54 8.23 -0.72 -5.88
N GLU A 55 7.32 -1.57 -6.34
CA GLU A 55 6.78 -1.53 -7.69
C GLU A 55 5.47 -0.73 -7.70
N GLU A 56 5.48 0.41 -8.39
CA GLU A 56 4.29 1.19 -8.71
C GLU A 56 3.74 0.78 -10.08
N THR A 57 2.42 0.58 -10.14
CA THR A 57 1.67 0.38 -11.38
C THR A 57 0.66 1.51 -11.57
N ILE A 58 0.73 2.20 -12.71
CA ILE A 58 -0.15 3.31 -13.08
C ILE A 58 -0.97 2.87 -14.29
N PHE A 59 -2.30 2.97 -14.19
CA PHE A 59 -3.21 2.69 -15.31
C PHE A 59 -3.67 4.00 -15.93
N THR A 60 -3.51 4.13 -17.24
CA THR A 60 -3.94 5.31 -18.01
C THR A 60 -4.79 4.86 -19.19
N ILE A 61 -5.88 5.58 -19.47
CA ILE A 61 -6.69 5.36 -20.67
C ILE A 61 -6.04 6.16 -21.80
N GLU A 62 -5.62 5.47 -22.86
CA GLU A 62 -5.12 6.08 -24.09
C GLU A 62 -6.07 5.71 -25.23
N GLU A 63 -6.35 6.68 -26.11
CA GLU A 63 -7.11 6.47 -27.34
C GLU A 63 -6.12 6.13 -28.45
N ASP A 64 -6.36 5.03 -29.15
CA ASP A 64 -5.52 4.62 -30.28
C ASP A 64 -5.86 5.37 -31.58
N ASP A 65 -5.08 5.12 -32.64
CA ASP A 65 -5.28 5.75 -33.94
C ASP A 65 -6.64 5.41 -34.60
N ASP A 66 -7.30 4.35 -34.12
CA ASP A 66 -8.62 3.88 -34.57
C ASP A 66 -9.77 4.41 -33.67
N GLY A 67 -9.48 5.26 -32.68
CA GLY A 67 -10.45 5.85 -31.76
C GLY A 67 -10.95 4.89 -30.67
N GLN A 68 -10.24 3.78 -30.42
CA GLN A 68 -10.57 2.84 -29.36
C GLN A 68 -9.82 3.18 -28.07
N GLU A 69 -10.55 3.25 -26.97
CA GLU A 69 -9.96 3.43 -25.64
C GLU A 69 -9.29 2.13 -25.17
N THR A 70 -7.99 2.20 -24.90
CA THR A 70 -7.20 1.09 -24.38
C THR A 70 -6.57 1.45 -23.03
N VAL A 71 -6.48 0.47 -22.12
CA VAL A 71 -5.84 0.66 -20.81
C VAL A 71 -4.35 0.36 -20.95
N LYS A 72 -3.53 1.39 -20.80
CA LYS A 72 -2.08 1.25 -20.72
C LYS A 72 -1.63 1.14 -19.28
N THR A 73 -0.68 0.24 -19.06
CA THR A 73 -0.09 -0.01 -17.75
C THR A 73 1.37 0.43 -17.76
N THR A 74 1.74 1.38 -16.91
CA THR A 74 3.13 1.82 -16.73
C THR A 74 3.64 1.38 -15.37
N LYS A 75 4.82 0.75 -15.33
CA LYS A 75 5.46 0.32 -14.09
C LYS A 75 6.68 1.17 -13.75
N LYS A 76 6.83 1.51 -12.47
CA LYS A 76 7.99 2.23 -11.92
C LYS A 76 8.52 1.50 -10.70
N GLN A 77 9.84 1.47 -10.55
CA GLN A 77 10.50 0.89 -9.38
C GLN A 77 11.07 2.01 -8.51
N SER A 78 11.03 1.84 -7.20
CA SER A 78 11.63 2.77 -6.24
C SER A 78 12.18 1.99 -5.05
N GLU A 79 13.42 2.28 -4.68
CA GLU A 79 14.07 1.61 -3.53
C GLU A 79 13.33 1.91 -2.22
N MET A 80 12.91 3.16 -2.03
CA MET A 80 12.13 3.59 -0.87
C MET A 80 11.14 4.68 -1.27
N LEU A 81 9.92 4.61 -0.74
CA LEU A 81 8.82 5.51 -1.07
C LEU A 81 8.03 5.90 0.19
N PHE A 82 7.85 7.21 0.40
CA PHE A 82 6.88 7.72 1.35
C PHE A 82 5.53 7.95 0.65
N VAL A 83 4.46 7.44 1.25
CA VAL A 83 3.09 7.55 0.73
C VAL A 83 2.24 8.31 1.73
N ARG A 84 1.54 9.35 1.25
CA ARG A 84 0.58 10.11 2.05
C ARG A 84 -0.75 9.36 2.17
N GLY A 85 -1.26 9.24 3.39
CA GLY A 85 -2.46 8.49 3.71
C GLY A 85 -3.74 8.98 3.05
N ASP A 86 -3.85 10.28 2.74
CA ASP A 86 -4.98 10.86 2.02
C ASP A 86 -5.22 10.23 0.63
N SER A 87 -4.22 9.57 0.03
CA SER A 87 -4.37 8.88 -1.26
C SER A 87 -4.64 7.38 -1.12
N VAL A 88 -4.46 6.81 0.07
CA VAL A 88 -4.65 5.37 0.32
C VAL A 88 -6.15 5.05 0.31
N VAL A 89 -6.51 3.99 -0.42
CA VAL A 89 -7.88 3.47 -0.51
C VAL A 89 -7.98 2.13 0.22
N LEU A 90 -7.01 1.24 0.01
CA LEU A 90 -6.94 -0.05 0.71
C LEU A 90 -5.49 -0.50 0.89
N ILE A 91 -5.25 -1.28 1.95
CA ILE A 91 -4.01 -2.01 2.22
C ILE A 91 -4.38 -3.48 2.36
N SER A 92 -3.70 -4.35 1.63
CA SER A 92 -3.87 -5.80 1.73
C SER A 92 -2.52 -6.47 1.96
N PRO A 93 -2.38 -7.31 3.00
CA PRO A 93 -1.22 -8.20 3.08
C PRO A 93 -1.20 -9.11 1.84
N GLN A 94 -0.01 -9.38 1.31
CA GLN A 94 0.18 -10.37 0.26
C GLN A 94 0.76 -11.63 0.90
N PRO A 95 0.11 -12.80 0.77
CA PRO A 95 0.71 -14.04 1.23
C PRO A 95 2.06 -14.26 0.50
N PRO A 96 3.11 -14.73 1.21
CA PRO A 96 4.36 -15.09 0.56
C PRO A 96 4.08 -16.18 -0.49
N SER A 97 4.68 -16.00 -1.67
CA SER A 97 4.57 -16.95 -2.80
C SER A 97 5.29 -18.25 -2.52
#